data_AF-A0A0M9DHN3-F1
#
_entry.id   AF-A0A0M9DHN3-F1
#
_cell.length_a   1.000
_cell.length_b   1.000
_cell.length_c   1.000
_cell.angle_alpha   90.00
_cell.angle_beta   90.00
_cell.angle_gamma   90.00
#
_symmetry.space_group_name_H-M   'P 1'
#
loop_
_entity.id
_entity.type
_entity.pdbx_description
1 polymer ?
#
loop_
_entity_poly.entity_id
_entity_poly.type
_entity_poly.pdbx_seq_one_letter_code
_entity_poly.pdbx_strand_id
1 'polypeptide(L)'
;MSVQQWDASFVAKKVIHNEKLFILDVRNADAFEDWKIDGHQFEYLNIPYFELLDGIEDILPKIPTDKEVLVVCAKEGSSLMIAEMLSEAGRDVAYLAGGMKTWSEYLEPIKVGDLTGGGELYQFVRLGKGCLSYMVISEGEAAIIDAVRFTEVFTSFAAHKKVEIKHVFDTHLHADHISGGRHIAEATGATYYLPPKDAEEVVFSYAPLEDGMTVQIGASNIDVGAIYSPGHTIGSTSFVVDNNYLLTGDILFIDSIGRPDLAGLAEDWVGDLRDTLYKRYRKLSDELIVLPAHFMIIEELNGDGTVAKRLGDLFAQNHGLNIRNEEEFKRIVTNELPPQPNAYQEIRQVNMGKITPTPDEQTEMEIGPNRCAVR
;
A
#
# COMPACT_ATOMS: atom_id res chain seq x y z
N MET A 1 15.81 33.57 -1.21
CA MET A 1 14.33 33.60 -1.43
C MET A 1 13.68 33.03 -0.17
N SER A 2 12.35 32.93 -0.03
CA SER A 2 11.80 32.14 1.09
C SER A 2 11.77 30.67 0.69
N VAL A 3 12.24 29.77 1.56
CA VAL A 3 12.13 28.33 1.33
C VAL A 3 10.64 27.95 1.26
N GLN A 4 10.26 27.14 0.26
CA GLN A 4 8.90 26.65 0.14
C GLN A 4 8.68 25.43 1.03
N GLN A 5 7.50 25.33 1.65
CA GLN A 5 7.08 24.15 2.39
C GLN A 5 6.10 23.34 1.55
N TRP A 6 6.41 22.08 1.27
CA TRP A 6 5.51 21.16 0.57
C TRP A 6 5.03 20.05 1.51
N ASP A 7 3.78 19.63 1.36
CA ASP A 7 3.25 18.46 2.07
C ASP A 7 3.34 17.19 1.22
N ALA A 8 3.08 16.04 1.85
CA ALA A 8 3.11 14.75 1.16
C ALA A 8 2.07 14.64 0.03
N SER A 9 0.93 15.33 0.13
CA SER A 9 -0.10 15.35 -0.93
C SER A 9 0.42 16.00 -2.20
N PHE A 10 1.12 17.13 -2.07
CA PHE A 10 1.70 17.83 -3.20
C PHE A 10 2.74 16.97 -3.91
N VAL A 11 3.62 16.31 -3.15
CA VAL A 11 4.64 15.41 -3.72
C VAL A 11 4.01 14.16 -4.34
N ALA A 12 2.98 13.58 -3.72
CA ALA A 12 2.26 12.42 -4.25
C ALA A 12 1.63 12.72 -5.62
N LYS A 13 1.05 13.91 -5.80
CA LYS A 13 0.51 14.34 -7.09
C LYS A 13 1.58 14.46 -8.17
N LYS A 14 2.80 14.91 -7.82
CA LYS A 14 3.93 14.93 -8.77
C LYS A 14 4.30 13.53 -9.23
N VAL A 15 4.31 12.56 -8.30
CA VAL A 15 4.53 11.14 -8.62
C VAL A 15 3.45 10.63 -9.58
N ILE A 16 2.17 10.81 -9.22
CA ILE A 16 1.02 10.31 -10.00
C ILE A 16 0.93 10.96 -11.39
N HIS A 17 1.15 12.28 -11.49
CA HIS A 17 1.09 13.00 -12.76
C HIS A 17 2.38 12.91 -13.59
N ASN A 18 3.35 12.11 -13.15
CA ASN A 18 4.62 11.92 -13.85
C ASN A 18 5.36 13.25 -14.10
N GLU A 19 5.36 14.13 -13.10
CA GLU A 19 6.05 15.42 -13.15
C GLU A 19 7.55 15.25 -12.88
N LYS A 20 8.36 16.19 -13.36
CA LYS A 20 9.80 16.22 -13.09
C LYS A 20 10.05 16.79 -11.70
N LEU A 21 10.95 16.16 -10.95
CA LEU A 21 11.40 16.66 -9.65
C LEU A 21 12.86 16.28 -9.43
N PHE A 22 13.65 17.18 -8.85
CA PHE A 22 14.95 16.84 -8.30
C PHE A 22 14.86 16.74 -6.78
N ILE A 23 15.32 15.62 -6.21
CA ILE A 23 15.30 15.39 -4.76
C ILE A 23 16.74 15.38 -4.24
N LEU A 24 17.03 16.31 -3.33
CA LEU A 24 18.20 16.25 -2.47
C LEU A 24 17.82 15.54 -1.16
N ASP A 25 18.18 14.27 -1.05
CA ASP A 25 17.95 13.49 0.17
C ASP A 25 19.15 13.64 1.11
N VAL A 26 18.92 14.21 2.29
CA VAL A 26 19.98 14.46 3.28
C VAL A 26 20.00 13.44 4.42
N ARG A 27 19.31 12.31 4.26
CA ARG A 27 19.43 11.14 5.16
C ARG A 27 20.76 10.42 4.93
N ASN A 28 21.11 9.54 5.86
CA ASN A 28 22.23 8.62 5.68
C ASN A 28 22.02 7.75 4.44
N ALA A 29 23.13 7.33 3.81
CA ALA A 29 23.09 6.57 2.57
C ALA A 29 22.34 5.23 2.70
N ASP A 30 22.49 4.53 3.83
CA ASP A 30 21.75 3.28 4.09
C ASP A 30 20.23 3.50 4.12
N ALA A 31 19.75 4.58 4.73
CA ALA A 31 18.32 4.90 4.77
C ALA A 31 17.77 5.33 3.40
N PHE A 32 18.58 5.99 2.56
CA PHE A 32 18.20 6.37 1.20
C PHE A 32 18.17 5.16 0.25
N GLU A 33 19.16 4.27 0.34
CA GLU A 33 19.24 3.06 -0.47
C GLU A 33 18.19 2.03 -0.07
N ASP A 34 17.79 1.94 1.20
CA ASP A 34 16.69 1.07 1.63
C ASP A 34 15.34 1.53 1.05
N TRP A 35 15.07 2.84 1.05
CA TRP A 35 13.87 3.41 0.40
C TRP A 35 13.94 4.93 0.24
N LYS A 36 13.22 5.45 -0.77
CA LYS A 36 13.13 6.87 -1.11
C LYS A 36 11.76 7.21 -1.69
N ILE A 37 11.47 8.51 -1.81
CA ILE A 37 10.34 8.99 -2.61
C ILE A 37 10.65 8.65 -4.07
N ASP A 38 9.91 7.72 -4.66
CA ASP A 38 10.16 7.30 -6.04
C ASP A 38 9.18 7.92 -7.04
N GLY A 39 9.64 8.12 -8.27
CA GLY A 39 8.88 8.76 -9.34
C GLY A 39 9.56 8.59 -10.69
N HIS A 40 8.77 8.35 -11.74
CA HIS A 40 9.26 8.06 -13.09
C HIS A 40 10.17 9.13 -13.71
N GLN A 41 9.98 10.42 -13.38
CA GLN A 41 10.83 11.52 -13.87
C GLN A 41 11.63 12.19 -12.76
N PHE A 42 11.87 11.48 -11.65
CA PHE A 42 12.60 12.04 -10.52
C PHE A 42 14.10 11.80 -10.67
N GLU A 43 14.88 12.81 -10.29
CA GLU A 43 16.34 12.73 -10.21
C GLU A 43 16.78 12.92 -8.77
N TYR A 44 17.87 12.26 -8.38
CA TYR A 44 18.27 12.16 -6.98
C TYR A 44 19.72 12.56 -6.76
N LEU A 45 19.97 13.22 -5.65
CA LEU A 45 21.28 13.37 -5.04
C LEU A 45 21.14 13.06 -3.55
N ASN A 46 21.85 12.03 -3.07
CA ASN A 46 21.93 11.74 -1.64
C ASN A 46 23.25 12.23 -1.07
N ILE A 47 23.18 13.15 -0.10
CA ILE A 47 24.33 13.66 0.65
C ILE A 47 23.89 13.84 2.10
N PRO A 48 24.38 13.00 3.04
CA PRO A 48 23.99 13.09 4.44
C PRO A 48 24.20 14.49 5.01
N TYR A 49 23.22 14.98 5.78
CA TYR A 49 23.23 16.38 6.24
C TYR A 49 24.48 16.77 7.04
N PHE A 50 25.11 15.82 7.73
CA PHE A 50 26.31 16.08 8.53
C PHE A 50 27.53 16.45 7.67
N GLU A 51 27.55 16.05 6.40
CA GLU A 51 28.59 16.44 5.43
C GLU A 51 28.42 17.89 4.93
N LEU A 52 27.24 18.48 5.16
CA LEU A 52 26.88 19.82 4.69
C LEU A 52 26.92 20.87 5.81
N LEU A 53 27.35 20.50 7.02
CA LEU A 53 27.37 21.41 8.17
C LEU A 53 28.39 22.53 8.02
N ASP A 54 29.51 22.26 7.36
CA ASP A 54 30.59 23.23 7.14
C ASP A 54 30.36 24.12 5.90
N GLY A 55 29.32 23.85 5.10
CA GLY A 55 29.01 24.56 3.87
C GLY A 55 28.32 23.69 2.81
N ILE A 56 27.78 24.34 1.78
CA ILE A 56 27.06 23.69 0.64
C ILE A 56 27.73 23.96 -0.72
N GLU A 57 28.88 24.62 -0.73
CA GLU A 57 29.56 25.11 -1.93
C GLU A 57 29.87 23.98 -2.92
N ASP A 58 30.26 22.81 -2.41
CA ASP A 58 30.63 21.64 -3.20
C ASP A 58 29.43 20.97 -3.89
N ILE A 59 28.21 21.21 -3.38
CA ILE A 59 26.99 20.62 -3.92
C ILE A 59 26.22 21.57 -4.83
N LEU A 60 26.42 22.89 -4.71
CA LEU A 60 25.75 23.88 -5.54
C LEU A 60 25.82 23.59 -7.06
N PRO A 61 26.95 23.18 -7.65
CA PRO A 61 27.01 22.85 -9.08
C PRO A 61 26.23 21.58 -9.47
N LYS A 62 25.91 20.73 -8.50
CA LYS A 62 25.16 19.47 -8.70
C LYS A 62 23.64 19.67 -8.58
N ILE A 63 23.21 20.77 -7.98
CA ILE A 63 21.78 21.11 -7.85
C ILE A 63 21.33 21.82 -9.14
N PRO A 64 20.29 21.31 -9.84
CA PRO A 64 19.79 21.92 -11.06
C PRO A 64 19.17 23.30 -10.78
N THR A 65 19.09 24.12 -11.83
CA THR A 65 18.50 25.47 -11.78
C THR A 65 17.26 25.63 -12.64
N ASP A 66 16.98 24.63 -13.46
CA ASP A 66 15.90 24.53 -14.44
C ASP A 66 14.79 23.56 -13.99
N LYS A 67 14.87 23.07 -12.75
CA LYS A 67 13.94 22.10 -12.15
C LYS A 67 13.55 22.56 -10.75
N GLU A 68 12.37 22.13 -10.32
CA GLU A 68 12.01 22.20 -8.92
C GLU A 68 12.89 21.26 -8.10
N VAL A 69 13.27 21.70 -6.89
CA VAL A 69 14.18 20.99 -5.99
C VAL A 69 13.48 20.78 -4.65
N LEU A 70 13.37 19.53 -4.22
CA LEU A 70 12.85 19.16 -2.90
C LEU A 70 13.99 18.61 -2.04
N VAL A 71 14.19 19.19 -0.86
CA VAL A 71 15.12 18.69 0.15
C VAL A 71 14.37 17.81 1.15
N VAL A 72 14.87 16.61 1.40
CA VAL A 72 14.17 15.59 2.20
C VAL A 72 15.07 15.05 3.31
N CYS A 73 14.52 14.90 4.51
CA CYS A 73 15.13 14.15 5.60
C CYS A 73 14.08 13.30 6.34
N ALA A 74 14.46 12.62 7.43
CA ALA A 74 13.56 11.72 8.15
C ALA A 74 12.30 12.40 8.74
N LYS A 75 12.46 13.55 9.40
CA LYS A 75 11.36 14.27 10.10
C LYS A 75 11.11 15.72 9.66
N GLU A 76 12.10 16.38 9.06
CA GLU A 76 12.10 17.72 8.40
C GLU A 76 13.25 18.64 8.84
N GLY A 77 13.72 18.54 10.09
CA GLY A 77 14.65 19.53 10.66
C GLY A 77 15.94 19.72 9.85
N SER A 78 16.63 18.62 9.52
CA SER A 78 17.83 18.69 8.68
C SER A 78 17.54 19.19 7.26
N SER A 79 16.39 18.81 6.66
CA SER A 79 16.06 19.27 5.32
C SER A 79 15.72 20.76 5.28
N LEU A 80 15.05 21.28 6.31
CA LEU A 80 14.77 22.72 6.42
C LEU A 80 16.08 23.51 6.54
N MET A 81 16.99 23.09 7.41
CA MET A 81 18.30 23.73 7.57
C MET A 81 19.07 23.79 6.24
N ILE A 82 19.16 22.67 5.51
CA ILE A 82 19.87 22.63 4.21
C ILE A 82 19.12 23.43 3.14
N ALA A 83 17.78 23.42 3.13
CA ALA A 83 16.99 24.21 2.22
C ALA A 83 17.17 25.73 2.46
N GLU A 84 17.31 26.17 3.72
CA GLU A 84 17.63 27.56 4.07
C GLU A 84 19.01 27.95 3.53
N MET A 85 20.04 27.13 3.74
CA MET A 85 21.39 27.37 3.20
C MET A 85 21.39 27.49 1.66
N LEU A 86 20.66 26.60 0.98
CA LEU A 86 20.51 26.64 -0.48
C LEU A 86 19.79 27.92 -0.93
N SER A 87 18.75 28.34 -0.21
CA SER A 87 18.00 29.56 -0.51
C SER A 87 18.81 30.84 -0.28
N GLU A 88 19.66 30.87 0.75
CA GLU A 88 20.63 31.94 1.00
C GLU A 88 21.69 32.03 -0.12
N ALA A 89 22.10 30.89 -0.67
CA ALA A 89 22.94 30.80 -1.86
C ALA A 89 22.19 31.07 -3.18
N GLY A 90 20.92 31.50 -3.12
CA GLY A 90 20.14 31.93 -4.28
C GLY A 90 19.47 30.80 -5.07
N ARG A 91 19.31 29.61 -4.50
CA ARG A 91 18.52 28.52 -5.09
C ARG A 91 17.04 28.64 -4.71
N ASP A 92 16.15 28.27 -5.63
CA ASP A 92 14.72 28.09 -5.32
C ASP A 92 14.51 26.61 -4.97
N VAL A 93 14.14 26.36 -3.71
CA VAL A 93 14.05 25.02 -3.14
C VAL A 93 12.86 24.90 -2.20
N ALA A 94 12.32 23.70 -2.09
CA ALA A 94 11.32 23.31 -1.11
C ALA A 94 11.88 22.29 -0.12
N TYR A 95 11.23 22.13 1.03
CA TYR A 95 11.42 20.98 1.91
C TYR A 95 10.09 20.26 2.14
N LEU A 96 10.18 18.96 2.45
CA LEU A 96 9.02 18.15 2.80
C LEU A 96 8.65 18.37 4.27
N ALA A 97 7.47 18.94 4.51
CA ALA A 97 6.89 19.10 5.84
C ALA A 97 6.72 17.73 6.52
N GLY A 98 7.24 17.59 7.74
CA GLY A 98 7.27 16.34 8.49
C GLY A 98 8.16 15.23 7.89
N GLY A 99 8.89 15.52 6.81
CA GLY A 99 9.88 14.63 6.20
C GLY A 99 9.33 13.29 5.72
N MET A 100 10.23 12.30 5.59
CA MET A 100 9.90 10.94 5.17
C MET A 100 8.88 10.25 6.07
N LYS A 101 8.74 10.68 7.34
CA LYS A 101 7.67 10.19 8.22
C LYS A 101 6.30 10.49 7.63
N THR A 102 6.01 11.73 7.24
CA THR A 102 4.69 12.04 6.68
C THR A 102 4.50 11.39 5.30
N TRP A 103 5.57 11.27 4.52
CA TRP A 103 5.54 10.54 3.25
C TRP A 103 5.13 9.08 3.43
N SER A 104 5.68 8.40 4.45
CA SER A 104 5.31 7.00 4.71
C SER A 104 3.90 6.84 5.27
N GLU A 105 3.29 7.90 5.83
CA GLU A 105 1.95 7.84 6.42
C GLU A 105 0.85 8.31 5.45
N TYR A 106 1.22 8.99 4.35
CA TYR A 106 0.26 9.59 3.43
C TYR A 106 -0.43 8.56 2.52
N LEU A 107 -1.74 8.76 2.31
CA LEU A 107 -2.55 8.00 1.35
C LEU A 107 -3.27 8.96 0.41
N GLU A 108 -3.11 8.77 -0.90
CA GLU A 108 -3.89 9.49 -1.91
C GLU A 108 -5.16 8.69 -2.26
N PRO A 109 -6.38 9.24 -2.05
CA PRO A 109 -7.61 8.61 -2.52
C PRO A 109 -7.80 8.86 -4.03
N ILE A 110 -7.93 7.77 -4.79
CA ILE A 110 -8.06 7.78 -6.25
C ILE A 110 -9.35 7.05 -6.63
N LYS A 111 -10.16 7.67 -7.48
CA LYS A 111 -11.38 7.02 -7.98
C LYS A 111 -11.00 5.98 -9.02
N VAL A 112 -11.32 4.71 -8.76
CA VAL A 112 -11.08 3.59 -9.69
C VAL A 112 -12.17 3.56 -10.76
N GLY A 113 -13.43 3.80 -10.38
CA GLY A 113 -14.54 3.79 -11.34
C GLY A 113 -15.91 3.96 -10.69
N ASP A 114 -16.92 4.07 -11.57
CA ASP A 114 -18.33 4.02 -11.21
C ASP A 114 -18.83 2.57 -11.23
N LEU A 115 -19.76 2.23 -10.33
CA LEU A 115 -20.33 0.89 -10.20
C LEU A 115 -21.65 0.76 -10.98
N THR A 116 -21.98 -0.45 -11.45
CA THR A 116 -23.12 -0.69 -12.36
C THR A 116 -24.48 -0.37 -11.76
N GLY A 117 -24.65 -0.57 -10.45
CA GLY A 117 -25.85 -0.23 -9.68
C GLY A 117 -25.94 1.24 -9.25
N GLY A 118 -24.98 2.08 -9.63
CA GLY A 118 -24.78 3.39 -9.04
C GLY A 118 -23.96 3.28 -7.75
N GLY A 119 -22.91 4.08 -7.66
CA GLY A 119 -21.89 3.95 -6.63
C GLY A 119 -20.50 4.23 -7.19
N GLU A 120 -19.50 4.21 -6.32
CA GLU A 120 -18.12 4.53 -6.66
C GLU A 120 -17.17 3.57 -5.95
N LEU A 121 -16.07 3.21 -6.62
CA LEU A 121 -14.95 2.50 -6.01
C LEU A 121 -13.74 3.44 -5.93
N TYR A 122 -13.15 3.53 -4.74
CA TYR A 122 -11.94 4.28 -4.47
C TYR A 122 -10.81 3.35 -4.03
N GLN A 123 -9.60 3.66 -4.48
CA GLN A 123 -8.35 3.07 -4.03
C GLN A 123 -7.56 4.15 -3.27
N PHE A 124 -7.06 3.81 -2.09
CA PHE A 124 -6.22 4.67 -1.26
C PHE A 124 -4.78 4.20 -1.41
N VAL A 125 -3.98 4.99 -2.11
CA VAL A 125 -2.61 4.63 -2.49
C VAL A 125 -1.62 5.19 -1.48
N ARG A 126 -1.01 4.32 -0.68
CA ARG A 126 0.06 4.67 0.27
C ARG A 126 1.42 4.58 -0.41
N LEU A 127 1.77 5.60 -1.21
CA LEU A 127 2.98 5.59 -2.04
C LEU A 127 4.28 5.28 -1.28
N GLY A 128 4.42 5.78 -0.04
CA GLY A 128 5.63 5.58 0.75
C GLY A 128 5.84 4.15 1.28
N LYS A 129 4.80 3.29 1.24
CA LYS A 129 4.84 1.92 1.76
C LYS A 129 4.38 0.87 0.75
N GLY A 130 3.68 1.27 -0.32
CA GLY A 130 3.12 0.36 -1.31
C GLY A 130 1.78 -0.26 -0.92
N CYS A 131 1.17 0.11 0.21
CA CYS A 131 -0.14 -0.41 0.62
C CYS A 131 -1.29 0.22 -0.17
N LEU A 132 -2.31 -0.59 -0.43
CA LEU A 132 -3.53 -0.22 -1.14
C LEU A 132 -4.73 -0.64 -0.30
N SER A 133 -5.54 0.34 0.07
CA SER A 133 -6.85 0.10 0.71
C SER A 133 -7.96 0.51 -0.24
N TYR A 134 -9.18 0.04 -0.01
CA TYR A 134 -10.31 0.33 -0.90
C TYR A 134 -11.53 0.83 -0.13
N MET A 135 -12.32 1.69 -0.77
CA MET A 135 -13.66 2.03 -0.30
C MET A 135 -14.68 1.86 -1.43
N VAL A 136 -15.65 1.00 -1.19
CA VAL A 136 -16.84 0.82 -2.03
C VAL A 136 -17.93 1.70 -1.46
N ILE A 137 -18.51 2.59 -2.27
CA ILE A 137 -19.59 3.48 -1.85
C ILE A 137 -20.83 3.18 -2.68
N SER A 138 -21.96 3.00 -2.00
CA SER A 138 -23.26 2.85 -2.66
C SER A 138 -24.38 3.37 -1.77
N GLU A 139 -25.26 4.21 -2.34
CA GLU A 139 -26.50 4.69 -1.71
C GLU A 139 -26.40 5.19 -0.25
N GLY A 140 -25.32 5.91 0.07
CA GLY A 140 -25.13 6.47 1.42
C GLY A 140 -24.42 5.52 2.39
N GLU A 141 -24.06 4.31 1.95
CA GLU A 141 -23.26 3.34 2.71
C GLU A 141 -21.88 3.15 2.09
N ALA A 142 -20.93 2.72 2.92
CA ALA A 142 -19.59 2.38 2.50
C ALA A 142 -19.10 1.06 3.12
N ALA A 143 -18.31 0.33 2.33
CA ALA A 143 -17.43 -0.73 2.79
C ALA A 143 -15.97 -0.32 2.62
N ILE A 144 -15.13 -0.65 3.59
CA ILE A 144 -13.67 -0.47 3.49
C ILE A 144 -13.01 -1.84 3.46
N ILE A 145 -11.99 -2.00 2.62
CA ILE A 145 -11.23 -3.25 2.47
C ILE A 145 -9.73 -2.93 2.68
N ASP A 146 -9.07 -3.71 3.54
CA ASP A 146 -7.66 -3.61 3.91
C ASP A 146 -7.23 -2.22 4.43
N ALA A 147 -7.96 -1.70 5.42
CA ALA A 147 -7.68 -0.38 5.98
C ALA A 147 -6.35 -0.36 6.75
N VAL A 148 -5.46 0.59 6.43
CA VAL A 148 -4.26 0.85 7.26
C VAL A 148 -4.61 1.60 8.57
N ARG A 149 -3.69 1.63 9.54
CA ARG A 149 -3.89 2.24 10.88
C ARG A 149 -4.30 3.73 10.89
N PHE A 150 -4.10 4.47 9.80
CA PHE A 150 -4.48 5.89 9.68
C PHE A 150 -5.99 6.04 9.42
N THR A 151 -6.79 5.64 10.40
CA THR A 151 -8.25 5.51 10.29
C THR A 151 -8.96 6.80 9.90
N GLU A 152 -8.41 7.96 10.30
CA GLU A 152 -8.95 9.29 9.99
C GLU A 152 -9.03 9.57 8.49
N VAL A 153 -8.13 9.01 7.68
CA VAL A 153 -8.17 9.16 6.21
C VAL A 153 -9.48 8.59 5.67
N PHE A 154 -9.88 7.41 6.14
CA PHE A 154 -11.08 6.73 5.68
C PHE A 154 -12.35 7.37 6.25
N THR A 155 -12.39 7.65 7.55
CA THR A 155 -13.59 8.21 8.19
C THR A 155 -13.85 9.64 7.72
N SER A 156 -12.80 10.45 7.53
CA SER A 156 -12.93 11.78 6.95
C SER A 156 -13.40 11.69 5.50
N PHE A 157 -12.83 10.78 4.69
CA PHE A 157 -13.25 10.62 3.30
C PHE A 157 -14.73 10.22 3.19
N ALA A 158 -15.18 9.24 3.99
CA ALA A 158 -16.58 8.84 4.08
C ALA A 158 -17.49 10.03 4.48
N ALA A 159 -17.08 10.83 5.47
CA ALA A 159 -17.81 12.03 5.89
C ALA A 159 -17.92 13.09 4.76
N HIS A 160 -16.83 13.33 4.01
CA HIS A 160 -16.85 14.22 2.85
C HIS A 160 -17.77 13.71 1.74
N LYS A 161 -17.81 12.38 1.54
CA LYS A 161 -18.73 11.70 0.63
C LYS A 161 -20.16 11.59 1.16
N LYS A 162 -20.39 11.98 2.42
CA LYS A 162 -21.69 11.91 3.12
C LYS A 162 -22.25 10.49 3.16
N VAL A 163 -21.39 9.51 3.42
CA VAL A 163 -21.74 8.10 3.54
C VAL A 163 -21.34 7.52 4.88
N GLU A 164 -22.05 6.48 5.32
CA GLU A 164 -21.80 5.78 6.57
C GLU A 164 -21.03 4.50 6.31
N ILE A 165 -19.92 4.30 7.01
CA ILE A 165 -19.16 3.04 6.94
C ILE A 165 -19.95 1.97 7.69
N LYS A 166 -20.42 0.94 6.97
CA LYS A 166 -21.21 -0.17 7.53
C LYS A 166 -20.43 -1.48 7.63
N HIS A 167 -19.42 -1.64 6.78
CA HIS A 167 -18.64 -2.85 6.67
C HIS A 167 -17.15 -2.55 6.55
N VAL A 168 -16.33 -3.33 7.22
CA VAL A 168 -14.86 -3.25 7.13
C VAL A 168 -14.32 -4.66 7.00
N PHE A 169 -13.50 -4.90 5.98
CA PHE A 169 -12.96 -6.21 5.66
C PHE A 169 -11.45 -6.16 5.67
N ASP A 170 -10.81 -7.19 6.22
CA ASP A 170 -9.42 -7.49 5.88
C ASP A 170 -9.39 -8.78 5.03
N THR A 171 -8.64 -8.75 3.93
CA THR A 171 -8.43 -9.90 3.03
C THR A 171 -7.68 -11.03 3.72
N HIS A 172 -6.80 -10.68 4.65
CA HIS A 172 -5.97 -11.58 5.44
C HIS A 172 -5.46 -10.88 6.71
N LEU A 173 -4.85 -11.62 7.62
CA LEU A 173 -4.16 -10.99 8.76
C LEU A 173 -2.81 -10.42 8.31
N HIS A 174 -2.80 -9.13 8.00
CA HIS A 174 -1.64 -8.37 7.51
C HIS A 174 -0.40 -8.50 8.41
N ALA A 175 0.78 -8.48 7.78
CA ALA A 175 2.08 -8.65 8.44
C ALA A 175 3.06 -7.49 8.17
N ASP A 176 2.68 -6.53 7.34
CA ASP A 176 3.52 -5.43 6.84
C ASP A 176 3.03 -4.05 7.33
N HIS A 177 1.75 -3.98 7.70
CA HIS A 177 1.12 -2.82 8.31
C HIS A 177 0.12 -3.24 9.41
N ILE A 178 -0.13 -2.29 10.30
CA ILE A 178 -1.14 -2.43 11.35
C ILE A 178 -2.50 -2.12 10.74
N SER A 179 -3.42 -3.06 10.81
CA SER A 179 -4.79 -2.89 10.33
C SER A 179 -5.53 -1.83 11.15
N GLY A 180 -6.11 -0.87 10.46
CA GLY A 180 -7.08 0.08 10.99
C GLY A 180 -8.50 -0.49 11.07
N GLY A 181 -8.74 -1.69 10.52
CA GLY A 181 -10.09 -2.21 10.29
C GLY A 181 -10.93 -2.32 11.55
N ARG A 182 -10.35 -2.93 12.60
CA ARG A 182 -10.98 -3.03 13.93
C ARG A 182 -11.34 -1.67 14.52
N HIS A 183 -10.39 -0.72 14.47
CA HIS A 183 -10.59 0.61 15.06
C HIS A 183 -11.64 1.43 14.32
N ILE A 184 -11.72 1.30 12.98
CA ILE A 184 -12.78 1.93 12.19
C ILE A 184 -14.13 1.32 12.57
N ALA A 185 -14.23 0.00 12.68
CA ALA A 185 -15.45 -0.67 13.07
C ALA A 185 -15.93 -0.25 14.47
N GLU A 186 -15.02 -0.18 15.44
CA GLU A 186 -15.32 0.31 16.80
C GLU A 186 -15.81 1.77 16.80
N ALA A 187 -15.19 2.64 15.99
CA ALA A 187 -15.53 4.06 15.92
C ALA A 187 -16.86 4.35 15.19
N THR A 188 -17.24 3.49 14.25
CA THR A 188 -18.40 3.70 13.35
C THR A 188 -19.59 2.81 13.67
N GLY A 189 -19.39 1.73 14.43
CA GLY A 189 -20.37 0.67 14.61
C GLY A 189 -20.48 -0.27 13.40
N ALA A 190 -19.55 -0.20 12.44
CA ALA A 190 -19.50 -1.10 11.31
C ALA A 190 -19.21 -2.56 11.73
N THR A 191 -19.57 -3.50 10.88
CA THR A 191 -19.18 -4.91 11.07
C THR A 191 -17.76 -5.13 10.55
N TYR A 192 -16.89 -5.68 11.40
CA TYR A 192 -15.53 -6.06 11.03
C TYR A 192 -15.46 -7.53 10.62
N TYR A 193 -15.02 -7.80 9.39
CA TYR A 193 -14.89 -9.13 8.81
C TYR A 193 -13.43 -9.53 8.68
N LEU A 194 -13.11 -10.75 9.11
CA LEU A 194 -11.76 -11.31 9.05
C LEU A 194 -11.83 -12.81 8.73
N PRO A 195 -10.90 -13.37 7.93
CA PRO A 195 -10.89 -14.80 7.62
C PRO A 195 -10.65 -15.65 8.88
N PRO A 196 -11.53 -16.62 9.21
CA PRO A 196 -11.39 -17.41 10.44
C PRO A 196 -10.05 -18.16 10.55
N LYS A 197 -9.50 -18.62 9.41
CA LYS A 197 -8.24 -19.37 9.39
C LYS A 197 -7.00 -18.53 9.68
N ASP A 198 -7.09 -17.22 9.50
CA ASP A 198 -6.04 -16.27 9.92
C ASP A 198 -6.30 -15.73 11.35
N ALA A 199 -7.47 -16.05 11.90
CA ALA A 199 -8.00 -15.44 13.11
C ALA A 199 -8.15 -16.43 14.28
N GLU A 200 -7.46 -17.57 14.27
CA GLU A 200 -7.56 -18.59 15.34
C GLU A 200 -7.07 -18.06 16.70
N GLU A 201 -6.13 -17.11 16.68
CA GLU A 201 -5.49 -16.56 17.89
C GLU A 201 -5.88 -15.10 18.17
N VAL A 202 -6.85 -14.53 17.45
CA VAL A 202 -7.27 -13.14 17.69
C VAL A 202 -8.03 -13.05 19.01
N VAL A 203 -7.84 -11.95 19.74
CA VAL A 203 -8.42 -11.75 21.08
C VAL A 203 -9.58 -10.74 21.12
N PHE A 204 -10.18 -10.48 19.96
CA PHE A 204 -11.34 -9.60 19.78
C PHE A 204 -12.43 -10.28 18.96
N SER A 205 -13.64 -9.70 18.97
CA SER A 205 -14.75 -10.20 18.16
C SER A 205 -14.67 -9.72 16.72
N TYR A 206 -15.01 -10.61 15.79
CA TYR A 206 -15.12 -10.33 14.35
C TYR A 206 -16.26 -11.16 13.77
N ALA A 207 -16.75 -10.75 12.60
CA ALA A 207 -17.64 -11.57 11.78
C ALA A 207 -16.81 -12.47 10.86
N PRO A 208 -17.10 -13.77 10.77
CA PRO A 208 -16.31 -14.69 9.96
C PRO A 208 -16.46 -14.34 8.47
N LEU A 209 -15.33 -14.15 7.80
CA LEU A 209 -15.28 -14.00 6.35
C LEU A 209 -15.10 -15.38 5.70
N GLU A 210 -16.17 -15.92 5.12
CA GLU A 210 -16.22 -17.26 4.55
C GLU A 210 -16.39 -17.27 3.03
N ASP A 211 -15.98 -18.35 2.38
CA ASP A 211 -16.13 -18.53 0.93
C ASP A 211 -17.59 -18.40 0.48
N GLY A 212 -17.83 -17.64 -0.58
CA GLY A 212 -19.16 -17.41 -1.13
C GLY A 212 -20.03 -16.45 -0.30
N MET A 213 -19.53 -15.92 0.82
CA MET A 213 -20.19 -14.83 1.53
C MET A 213 -20.37 -13.63 0.60
N THR A 214 -21.56 -13.05 0.61
CA THR A 214 -21.84 -11.83 -0.14
C THR A 214 -22.39 -10.79 0.82
N VAL A 215 -21.78 -9.60 0.83
CA VAL A 215 -22.26 -8.44 1.58
C VAL A 215 -22.75 -7.40 0.59
N GLN A 216 -24.00 -6.98 0.74
CA GLN A 216 -24.59 -5.94 -0.08
C GLN A 216 -24.31 -4.57 0.51
N ILE A 217 -23.95 -3.60 -0.34
CA ILE A 217 -23.72 -2.20 0.05
C ILE A 217 -24.80 -1.32 -0.58
N GLY A 218 -25.57 -0.60 0.25
CA GLY A 218 -26.73 0.16 -0.19
C GLY A 218 -27.88 -0.73 -0.67
N ALA A 219 -28.96 -0.14 -1.18
CA ALA A 219 -30.13 -0.84 -1.70
C ALA A 219 -30.05 -1.19 -3.21
N SER A 220 -29.02 -0.73 -3.93
CA SER A 220 -28.80 -0.99 -5.37
C SER A 220 -28.17 -2.36 -5.71
N ASN A 221 -27.94 -3.24 -4.72
CA ASN A 221 -27.31 -4.56 -4.88
C ASN A 221 -25.84 -4.53 -5.36
N ILE A 222 -25.01 -3.63 -4.81
CA ILE A 222 -23.55 -3.77 -4.99
C ILE A 222 -23.07 -4.89 -4.06
N ASP A 223 -22.69 -6.00 -4.66
CA ASP A 223 -22.21 -7.18 -3.94
C ASP A 223 -20.69 -7.12 -3.76
N VAL A 224 -20.25 -7.33 -2.52
CA VAL A 224 -18.86 -7.67 -2.16
C VAL A 224 -18.84 -9.16 -1.86
N GLY A 225 -18.43 -9.94 -2.86
CA GLY A 225 -18.43 -11.41 -2.82
C GLY A 225 -17.06 -11.97 -2.44
N ALA A 226 -16.99 -12.71 -1.34
CA ALA A 226 -15.77 -13.34 -0.86
C ALA A 226 -15.43 -14.61 -1.64
N ILE A 227 -14.16 -14.75 -2.01
CA ILE A 227 -13.59 -15.92 -2.67
C ILE A 227 -12.41 -16.40 -1.84
N TYR A 228 -12.51 -17.58 -1.26
CA TYR A 228 -11.40 -18.19 -0.53
C TYR A 228 -10.21 -18.45 -1.47
N SER A 229 -9.08 -17.81 -1.18
CA SER A 229 -7.92 -17.71 -2.06
C SER A 229 -6.62 -17.91 -1.26
N PRO A 230 -6.40 -19.08 -0.63
CA PRO A 230 -5.24 -19.32 0.22
C PRO A 230 -3.94 -19.28 -0.60
N GLY A 231 -2.85 -18.93 0.07
CA GLY A 231 -1.51 -18.96 -0.51
C GLY A 231 -0.54 -18.04 0.21
N HIS A 232 -0.85 -16.74 0.24
CA HIS A 232 -0.07 -15.76 1.00
C HIS A 232 -0.21 -16.02 2.51
N THR A 233 -1.46 -16.14 2.95
CA THR A 233 -1.83 -16.76 4.21
C THR A 233 -2.80 -17.91 3.96
N ILE A 234 -3.03 -18.76 4.96
CA ILE A 234 -4.04 -19.82 4.87
C ILE A 234 -5.46 -19.28 4.88
N GLY A 235 -5.70 -18.11 5.47
CA GLY A 235 -6.99 -17.43 5.48
C GLY A 235 -7.22 -16.45 4.32
N SER A 236 -6.21 -16.20 3.48
CA SER A 236 -6.30 -15.20 2.40
C SER A 236 -7.58 -15.33 1.59
N THR A 237 -8.29 -14.22 1.46
CA THR A 237 -9.59 -14.12 0.81
C THR A 237 -9.60 -12.94 -0.14
N SER A 238 -10.03 -13.19 -1.38
CA SER A 238 -10.23 -12.16 -2.40
C SER A 238 -11.68 -11.72 -2.44
N PHE A 239 -11.94 -10.55 -3.01
CA PHE A 239 -13.29 -10.02 -3.18
C PHE A 239 -13.59 -9.75 -4.65
N VAL A 240 -14.78 -10.14 -5.10
CA VAL A 240 -15.36 -9.60 -6.32
C VAL A 240 -16.33 -8.48 -5.94
N VAL A 241 -16.08 -7.29 -6.47
CA VAL A 241 -16.94 -6.11 -6.26
C VAL A 241 -17.66 -5.80 -7.57
N ASP A 242 -18.99 -5.72 -7.51
CA ASP A 242 -19.85 -5.31 -8.63
C ASP A 242 -19.64 -6.15 -9.91
N ASN A 243 -19.18 -7.39 -9.77
CA ASN A 243 -18.81 -8.31 -10.88
C ASN A 243 -17.76 -7.76 -11.87
N ASN A 244 -17.09 -6.66 -11.54
CA ASN A 244 -16.16 -5.95 -12.43
C ASN A 244 -14.74 -5.89 -11.86
N TYR A 245 -14.63 -5.88 -10.53
CA TYR A 245 -13.35 -5.71 -9.85
C TYR A 245 -13.01 -6.95 -9.02
N LEU A 246 -11.76 -7.38 -9.06
CA LEU A 246 -11.22 -8.48 -8.26
C LEU A 246 -10.16 -7.93 -7.32
N LEU A 247 -10.50 -7.76 -6.04
CA LEU A 247 -9.54 -7.38 -5.02
C LEU A 247 -8.82 -8.63 -4.55
N THR A 248 -7.52 -8.73 -4.83
CA THR A 248 -6.76 -9.99 -4.70
C THR A 248 -5.98 -10.12 -3.39
N GLY A 249 -6.07 -9.13 -2.51
CA GLY A 249 -5.20 -9.05 -1.33
C GLY A 249 -3.73 -9.16 -1.74
N ASP A 250 -2.97 -9.95 -1.01
CA ASP A 250 -1.55 -10.23 -1.30
C ASP A 250 -1.32 -11.54 -2.05
N ILE A 251 -2.33 -12.03 -2.79
CA ILE A 251 -2.19 -13.25 -3.60
C ILE A 251 -1.63 -12.97 -4.99
N LEU A 252 -2.15 -11.95 -5.66
CA LEU A 252 -1.79 -11.58 -7.03
C LEU A 252 -1.58 -10.06 -7.11
N PHE A 253 -0.44 -9.64 -7.64
CA PHE A 253 -0.06 -8.25 -7.88
C PHE A 253 -0.02 -7.93 -9.38
N ILE A 254 0.34 -6.70 -9.75
CA ILE A 254 0.39 -6.30 -11.17
C ILE A 254 1.58 -6.97 -11.87
N ASP A 255 2.80 -6.86 -11.32
CA ASP A 255 4.00 -7.48 -11.92
C ASP A 255 4.47 -8.76 -11.20
N SER A 256 3.84 -9.13 -10.08
CA SER A 256 4.32 -10.18 -9.17
C SER A 256 3.18 -11.03 -8.55
N ILE A 257 3.55 -11.93 -7.64
CA ILE A 257 2.61 -12.78 -6.86
C ILE A 257 2.98 -12.77 -5.37
N GLY A 258 2.02 -13.19 -4.54
CA GLY A 258 2.18 -13.34 -3.09
C GLY A 258 3.32 -14.26 -2.66
N ARG A 259 3.92 -13.93 -1.51
CA ARG A 259 4.86 -14.82 -0.82
C ARG A 259 4.15 -15.63 0.29
N PRO A 260 4.35 -16.95 0.42
CA PRO A 260 3.68 -17.79 1.42
C PRO A 260 4.42 -17.90 2.78
N ASP A 261 5.57 -17.24 2.96
CA ASP A 261 6.49 -17.50 4.08
C ASP A 261 6.30 -16.60 5.30
N LEU A 262 5.50 -15.53 5.24
CA LEU A 262 5.37 -14.57 6.35
C LEU A 262 4.69 -15.15 7.59
N ALA A 263 4.10 -16.34 7.47
CA ALA A 263 3.64 -17.13 8.61
C ALA A 263 4.57 -18.28 9.01
N GLY A 264 5.72 -18.43 8.36
CA GLY A 264 6.67 -19.52 8.59
C GLY A 264 6.27 -20.85 7.96
N LEU A 265 5.25 -20.86 7.09
CA LEU A 265 4.61 -22.06 6.52
C LEU A 265 4.73 -22.09 4.99
N ALA A 266 5.82 -21.53 4.45
CA ALA A 266 6.04 -21.41 3.01
C ALA A 266 5.85 -22.75 2.28
N GLU A 267 6.50 -23.82 2.76
CA GLU A 267 6.41 -25.15 2.14
C GLU A 267 4.99 -25.73 2.15
N ASP A 268 4.21 -25.42 3.18
CA ASP A 268 2.85 -25.92 3.35
C ASP A 268 1.86 -25.20 2.43
N TRP A 269 2.09 -23.90 2.15
CA TRP A 269 1.14 -23.06 1.41
C TRP A 269 1.50 -22.79 -0.05
N VAL A 270 2.68 -23.19 -0.54
CA VAL A 270 3.04 -23.09 -1.97
C VAL A 270 1.99 -23.77 -2.85
N GLY A 271 1.51 -24.95 -2.46
CA GLY A 271 0.51 -25.70 -3.21
C GLY A 271 -0.82 -24.96 -3.29
N ASP A 272 -1.26 -24.38 -2.16
CA ASP A 272 -2.46 -23.55 -2.08
C ASP A 272 -2.35 -22.30 -2.96
N LEU A 273 -1.22 -21.59 -2.90
CA LEU A 273 -0.97 -20.42 -3.73
C LEU A 273 -1.05 -20.76 -5.22
N ARG A 274 -0.38 -21.86 -5.63
CA ARG A 274 -0.40 -22.32 -7.03
C ARG A 274 -1.80 -22.71 -7.46
N ASP A 275 -2.56 -23.42 -6.63
CA ASP A 275 -3.93 -23.81 -6.95
C ASP A 275 -4.86 -22.60 -7.05
N THR A 276 -4.69 -21.60 -6.19
CA THR A 276 -5.41 -20.33 -6.27
C THR A 276 -5.13 -19.62 -7.60
N LEU A 277 -3.87 -19.39 -7.93
CA LEU A 277 -3.46 -18.63 -9.12
C LEU A 277 -3.76 -19.38 -10.45
N TYR A 278 -3.48 -20.68 -10.50
CA TYR A 278 -3.51 -21.46 -11.75
C TYR A 278 -4.81 -22.24 -11.98
N LYS A 279 -5.64 -22.45 -10.94
CA LYS A 279 -6.91 -23.18 -11.08
C LYS A 279 -8.12 -22.36 -10.66
N ARG A 280 -8.06 -21.64 -9.54
CA ARG A 280 -9.22 -20.90 -9.01
C ARG A 280 -9.46 -19.62 -9.80
N TYR A 281 -8.45 -18.75 -9.93
CA TYR A 281 -8.60 -17.49 -10.69
C TYR A 281 -8.85 -17.72 -12.18
N ARG A 282 -8.39 -18.83 -12.74
CA ARG A 282 -8.68 -19.23 -14.14
C ARG A 282 -10.15 -19.55 -14.42
N LYS A 283 -10.99 -19.66 -13.39
CA LYS A 283 -12.45 -19.83 -13.54
C LYS A 283 -13.20 -18.50 -13.52
N LEU A 284 -12.51 -17.39 -13.22
CA LEU A 284 -13.09 -16.06 -13.20
C LEU A 284 -13.08 -15.45 -14.61
N SER A 285 -13.85 -14.37 -14.80
CA SER A 285 -13.85 -13.64 -16.06
C SER A 285 -12.51 -12.93 -16.27
N ASP A 286 -11.92 -13.09 -17.46
CA ASP A 286 -10.70 -12.38 -17.86
C ASP A 286 -10.90 -10.85 -17.90
N GLU A 287 -12.15 -10.38 -17.96
CA GLU A 287 -12.49 -8.96 -18.00
C GLU A 287 -12.45 -8.27 -16.63
N LEU A 288 -12.32 -9.03 -15.53
CA LEU A 288 -12.19 -8.43 -14.19
C LEU A 288 -10.95 -7.55 -14.11
N ILE A 289 -11.11 -6.40 -13.45
CA ILE A 289 -9.99 -5.51 -13.12
C ILE A 289 -9.43 -5.93 -11.76
N VAL A 290 -8.17 -6.36 -11.76
CA VAL A 290 -7.44 -6.78 -10.55
C VAL A 290 -6.97 -5.55 -9.77
N LEU A 291 -7.20 -5.59 -8.46
CA LEU A 291 -6.88 -4.57 -7.48
C LEU A 291 -6.17 -5.21 -6.27
N PRO A 292 -4.83 -5.22 -6.21
CA PRO A 292 -4.09 -5.88 -5.14
C PRO A 292 -4.13 -5.10 -3.81
N ALA A 293 -3.76 -5.71 -2.69
CA ALA A 293 -3.56 -4.98 -1.43
C ALA A 293 -2.21 -4.24 -1.38
N HIS A 294 -1.30 -4.55 -2.30
CA HIS A 294 -0.03 -3.83 -2.41
C HIS A 294 0.47 -3.63 -3.85
N PHE A 295 1.47 -2.76 -4.01
CA PHE A 295 2.34 -2.67 -5.18
C PHE A 295 3.78 -2.44 -4.74
N MET A 296 4.74 -2.76 -5.61
CA MET A 296 6.16 -2.81 -5.27
C MET A 296 6.98 -1.70 -5.93
N ILE A 297 6.65 -1.37 -7.18
CA ILE A 297 7.42 -0.41 -7.99
C ILE A 297 6.51 0.60 -8.66
N ILE A 298 7.04 1.78 -8.94
CA ILE A 298 6.24 2.88 -9.48
C ILE A 298 5.69 2.58 -10.89
N GLU A 299 6.33 1.68 -11.63
CA GLU A 299 5.85 1.17 -12.94
C GLU A 299 4.53 0.41 -12.87
N GLU A 300 4.09 -0.01 -11.69
CA GLU A 300 2.76 -0.62 -11.50
C GLU A 300 1.65 0.45 -11.40
N LEU A 301 2.00 1.72 -11.26
CA LEU A 301 1.06 2.85 -11.22
C LEU A 301 0.63 3.23 -12.65
N ASN A 302 -0.68 3.28 -12.88
CA ASN A 302 -1.25 3.77 -14.12
C ASN A 302 -1.17 5.30 -14.21
N GLY A 303 -1.37 5.86 -15.41
CA GLY A 303 -1.34 7.31 -15.62
C GLY A 303 -2.47 8.10 -14.95
N ASP A 304 -3.49 7.42 -14.43
CA ASP A 304 -4.54 7.99 -13.57
C ASP A 304 -4.26 7.81 -12.07
N GLY A 305 -3.10 7.24 -11.72
CA GLY A 305 -2.66 6.95 -10.37
C GLY A 305 -3.21 5.66 -9.78
N THR A 306 -4.07 4.92 -10.48
CA THR A 306 -4.53 3.61 -9.98
C THR A 306 -3.44 2.55 -10.09
N VAL A 307 -3.43 1.59 -9.18
CA VAL A 307 -2.74 0.31 -9.37
C VAL A 307 -3.81 -0.72 -9.73
N ALA A 308 -3.96 -0.96 -11.03
CA ALA A 308 -5.02 -1.82 -11.54
C ALA A 308 -4.67 -2.40 -12.91
N LYS A 309 -5.09 -3.65 -13.19
CA LYS A 309 -4.90 -4.27 -14.50
C LYS A 309 -5.95 -5.34 -14.78
N ARG A 310 -6.33 -5.51 -16.05
CA ARG A 310 -7.27 -6.56 -16.46
C ARG A 310 -6.68 -7.95 -16.19
N LEU A 311 -7.46 -8.86 -15.59
CA LEU A 311 -7.02 -10.20 -15.19
C LEU A 311 -6.49 -11.00 -16.37
N GLY A 312 -7.14 -10.91 -17.54
CA GLY A 312 -6.67 -11.53 -18.77
C GLY A 312 -5.29 -11.05 -19.22
N ASP A 313 -4.97 -9.76 -19.01
CA ASP A 313 -3.64 -9.23 -19.33
C ASP A 313 -2.59 -9.73 -18.34
N LEU A 314 -2.93 -9.87 -17.06
CA LEU A 314 -2.05 -10.46 -16.05
C LEU A 314 -1.74 -11.92 -16.38
N PHE A 315 -2.74 -12.71 -16.79
CA PHE A 315 -2.49 -14.07 -17.24
C PHE A 315 -1.51 -14.16 -18.41
N ALA A 316 -1.45 -13.14 -19.27
CA ALA A 316 -0.55 -13.10 -20.41
C ALA A 316 0.84 -12.53 -20.09
N GLN A 317 0.95 -11.63 -19.10
CA GLN A 317 2.13 -10.78 -18.90
C GLN A 317 2.82 -10.98 -17.55
N ASN A 318 2.08 -11.29 -16.48
CA ASN A 318 2.63 -11.40 -15.13
C ASN A 318 3.58 -12.61 -15.04
N HIS A 319 4.80 -12.36 -14.59
CA HIS A 319 5.87 -13.36 -14.54
C HIS A 319 5.53 -14.52 -13.61
N GLY A 320 4.97 -14.24 -12.43
CA GLY A 320 4.58 -15.24 -11.43
C GLY A 320 3.43 -16.15 -11.88
N LEU A 321 2.55 -15.67 -12.77
CA LEU A 321 1.46 -16.45 -13.36
C LEU A 321 1.88 -17.36 -14.52
N ASN A 322 3.12 -17.27 -14.98
CA ASN A 322 3.62 -17.96 -16.17
C ASN A 322 4.77 -18.95 -15.89
N ILE A 323 4.97 -19.34 -14.63
CA ILE A 323 5.96 -20.34 -14.20
C ILE A 323 5.37 -21.75 -14.36
N ARG A 324 5.76 -22.42 -15.46
CA ARG A 324 5.21 -23.73 -15.84
C ARG A 324 5.67 -24.86 -14.93
N ASN A 325 6.94 -24.88 -14.55
CA ASN A 325 7.52 -25.92 -13.72
C ASN A 325 7.13 -25.69 -12.25
N GLU A 326 6.56 -26.71 -11.60
CA GLU A 326 6.09 -26.61 -10.22
C GLU A 326 7.22 -26.53 -9.20
N GLU A 327 8.34 -27.22 -9.43
CA GLU A 327 9.53 -27.11 -8.59
C GLU A 327 10.21 -25.75 -8.73
N GLU A 328 10.21 -25.18 -9.94
CA GLU A 328 10.68 -23.82 -10.18
C GLU A 328 9.80 -22.80 -9.45
N PHE A 329 8.47 -22.94 -9.55
CA PHE A 329 7.51 -22.12 -8.82
C PHE A 329 7.77 -22.19 -7.32
N LYS A 330 7.86 -23.41 -6.77
CA LYS A 330 8.15 -23.65 -5.34
C LYS A 330 9.44 -22.95 -4.93
N ARG A 331 10.52 -23.14 -5.68
CA ARG A 331 11.82 -22.53 -5.38
C ARG A 331 11.75 -21.01 -5.35
N ILE A 332 11.07 -20.38 -6.31
CA ILE A 332 10.94 -18.91 -6.38
C ILE A 332 10.20 -18.40 -5.13
N VAL A 333 9.07 -19.01 -4.79
CA VAL A 333 8.23 -18.54 -3.67
C VAL A 333 8.67 -19.03 -2.29
N THR A 334 9.77 -19.79 -2.18
CA THR A 334 10.31 -20.22 -0.87
C THR A 334 11.77 -19.83 -0.64
N ASN A 335 12.62 -19.89 -1.67
CA ASN A 335 14.08 -19.81 -1.53
C ASN A 335 14.69 -18.54 -2.13
N GLU A 336 13.97 -17.84 -3.01
CA GLU A 336 14.42 -16.62 -3.70
C GLU A 336 13.62 -15.40 -3.24
N LEU A 337 13.25 -15.38 -1.96
CA LEU A 337 12.40 -14.36 -1.37
C LEU A 337 13.19 -13.13 -0.92
N PRO A 338 12.62 -11.92 -1.03
CA PRO A 338 13.21 -10.73 -0.44
C PRO A 338 13.24 -10.86 1.10
N PRO A 339 14.03 -10.01 1.80
CA PRO A 339 13.99 -9.92 3.25
C PRO A 339 12.55 -9.75 3.74
N GLN A 340 12.25 -10.27 4.93
CA GLN A 340 10.93 -10.10 5.52
C GLN A 340 10.66 -8.60 5.81
N PRO A 341 9.39 -8.18 5.84
CA PRO A 341 9.02 -6.85 6.30
C PRO A 341 9.55 -6.58 7.70
N ASN A 342 9.82 -5.31 8.00
CA ASN A 342 10.21 -4.89 9.33
C ASN A 342 9.12 -5.25 10.35
N ALA A 343 9.52 -5.75 11.52
CA ALA A 343 8.62 -6.07 12.64
C ALA A 343 7.40 -6.96 12.28
N TYR A 344 7.51 -7.82 11.25
CA TYR A 344 6.33 -8.53 10.72
C TYR A 344 5.65 -9.44 11.76
N GLN A 345 6.42 -10.05 12.66
CA GLN A 345 5.88 -10.90 13.73
C GLN A 345 5.10 -10.05 14.74
N GLU A 346 5.68 -8.93 15.15
CA GLU A 346 5.07 -7.98 16.06
C GLU A 346 3.81 -7.37 15.44
N ILE A 347 3.83 -6.96 14.17
CA ILE A 347 2.66 -6.46 13.45
C ILE A 347 1.53 -7.48 13.48
N ARG A 348 1.82 -8.77 13.22
CA ARG A 348 0.80 -9.83 13.36
C ARG A 348 0.26 -9.93 14.79
N GLN A 349 1.11 -9.78 15.82
CA GLN A 349 0.62 -9.76 17.21
C GLN A 349 -0.27 -8.53 17.49
N VAL A 350 0.02 -7.36 16.92
CA VAL A 350 -0.84 -6.17 16.99
C VAL A 350 -2.18 -6.45 16.31
N ASN A 351 -2.15 -6.98 15.09
CA ASN A 351 -3.34 -7.27 14.30
C ASN A 351 -4.18 -8.41 14.91
N MET A 352 -3.58 -9.28 15.72
CA MET A 352 -4.30 -10.25 16.57
C MET A 352 -4.89 -9.63 17.84
N GLY A 353 -4.57 -8.38 18.17
CA GLY A 353 -4.99 -7.70 19.39
C GLY A 353 -4.21 -8.12 20.65
N LYS A 354 -3.12 -8.87 20.50
CA LYS A 354 -2.35 -9.44 21.62
C LYS A 354 -1.39 -8.43 22.26
N ILE A 355 -0.94 -7.45 21.48
CA ILE A 355 -0.11 -6.34 21.96
C ILE A 355 -0.68 -5.00 21.50
N THR A 356 -0.38 -3.94 22.24
CA THR A 356 -0.83 -2.57 21.93
C THR A 356 0.37 -1.62 22.04
N PRO A 357 1.16 -1.47 20.96
CA PRO A 357 2.31 -0.57 20.93
C PRO A 357 1.87 0.89 20.98
N THR A 358 2.76 1.73 21.51
CA THR A 358 2.66 3.20 21.49
C THR A 358 2.70 3.73 20.04
N PRO A 359 2.21 4.96 19.78
CA PRO A 359 2.24 5.53 18.43
C PRO A 359 3.64 5.61 17.80
N ASP A 360 4.68 5.84 18.60
CA ASP A 360 6.06 5.86 18.12
C ASP A 360 6.53 4.46 17.73
N GLU A 361 6.26 3.44 18.55
CA GLU A 361 6.55 2.03 18.22
C GLU A 361 5.81 1.59 16.95
N GLN A 362 4.54 1.96 16.77
CA GLN A 362 3.79 1.67 15.54
C GLN A 362 4.45 2.28 14.30
N THR A 363 4.96 3.50 14.43
CA THR A 363 5.68 4.19 13.34
C THR A 363 6.97 3.45 13.00
N GLU A 364 7.72 3.01 14.01
CA GLU A 364 8.95 2.22 13.83
C GLU A 364 8.68 0.85 13.20
N MET A 365 7.60 0.18 13.60
CA MET A 365 7.20 -1.12 13.05
C MET A 365 6.92 -1.04 11.53
N GLU A 366 6.24 0.01 11.08
CA GLU A 366 5.84 0.15 9.67
C GLU A 366 6.88 0.84 8.77
N ILE A 367 7.99 1.34 9.32
CA ILE A 367 8.98 2.08 8.52
C ILE A 367 9.67 1.17 7.48
N GLY A 368 10.10 1.77 6.36
CA GLY A 368 10.81 1.07 5.28
C GLY A 368 9.88 0.61 4.15
N PRO A 369 10.45 0.01 3.10
CA PRO A 369 9.75 -0.30 1.85
C PRO A 369 8.74 -1.45 2.01
N ASN A 370 7.95 -1.67 0.96
CA ASN A 370 7.15 -2.87 0.78
C ASN A 370 8.04 -4.10 0.57
N ARG A 371 7.70 -5.25 1.18
CA ARG A 371 8.39 -6.54 0.98
C ARG A 371 7.43 -7.75 0.88
N CYS A 372 6.17 -7.52 0.49
CA CYS A 372 5.11 -8.55 0.46
C CYS A 372 5.07 -9.43 -0.80
N ALA A 373 5.75 -9.04 -1.89
CA ALA A 373 5.70 -9.79 -3.15
C ALA A 373 7.02 -10.51 -3.52
N VAL A 374 6.91 -11.49 -4.42
CA VAL A 374 8.04 -12.22 -5.02
C VAL A 374 8.12 -11.91 -6.51
N ARG A 375 9.32 -11.55 -7.00
CA ARG A 375 9.57 -11.24 -8.41
C ARG A 375 10.53 -12.23 -9.04
#